data_AF-A0A822C600-F1
#
_entry.id   AF-A0A822C600-F1
#
_cell.length_a   1.000
_cell.length_b   1.000
_cell.length_c   1.000
_cell.angle_alpha   90.00
_cell.angle_beta   90.00
_cell.angle_gamma   90.00
#
_symmetry.space_group_name_H-M   'P 1'
#
loop_
_entity.id
_entity.type
_entity.pdbx_description
1 polymer ?
#
loop_
_entity_poly.entity_id
_entity_poly.type
_entity_poly.pdbx_seq_one_letter_code
_entity_poly.pdbx_strand_id
1 'polypeptide(L)'
;MQLVEQKRVDLDMDINQYLTESGYRIFHPQYPSHSITLRQLLSHSASIAVNENTQISLYNTGDTAFEQSTLADTLFTLLNSNTLNWLPEAPGSVSFYSNEGSSLAALVVERVTNISFDQYVKDRILKPLNVDVSRVGVRLADFPNREELVKHYAYAPNTSNLNDWLKIMPQLNIIPLLDSFPTWLYIPFFGFSAYPAGLFRMSASSLSKFLRMFINKGFPILSARSILEIKTIVGAGLIPDYIQNTSNDADGIPSLFFGLSWYWATLSDGRRYIGHSGSLP
;
A
#
# COMPACT_ATOMS: atom_id res chain seq x y z
N MET A 1 10.52 -6.07 -8.45
CA MET A 1 11.06 -6.94 -9.53
C MET A 1 12.23 -6.35 -10.31
N GLN A 2 12.29 -5.07 -10.70
CA GLN A 2 13.45 -4.52 -11.42
C GLN A 2 14.78 -4.78 -10.68
N LEU A 3 14.81 -4.57 -9.36
CA LEU A 3 15.98 -4.86 -8.53
C LEU A 3 16.30 -6.36 -8.41
N VAL A 4 15.30 -7.24 -8.54
CA VAL A 4 15.49 -8.70 -8.57
C VAL A 4 16.18 -9.11 -9.87
N GLU A 5 15.74 -8.57 -11.02
CA GLU A 5 16.39 -8.81 -12.32
C GLU A 5 17.84 -8.29 -12.35
N GLN A 6 18.09 -7.19 -11.65
CA GLN A 6 19.43 -6.63 -11.46
C GLN A 6 20.27 -7.39 -10.41
N LYS A 7 19.72 -8.42 -9.76
CA LYS A 7 20.35 -9.19 -8.67
C LYS A 7 20.80 -8.33 -7.48
N ARG A 8 20.10 -7.22 -7.25
CA ARG A 8 20.36 -6.31 -6.12
C ARG A 8 19.55 -6.66 -4.88
N VAL A 9 18.42 -7.36 -5.08
CA VAL A 9 17.62 -7.93 -4.01
C VAL A 9 17.21 -9.35 -4.39
N ASP A 10 16.98 -10.17 -3.38
CA ASP A 10 16.43 -11.52 -3.48
C ASP A 10 15.07 -11.51 -2.79
N LEU A 11 14.07 -12.13 -3.42
CA LEU A 11 12.71 -12.19 -2.88
C LEU A 11 12.62 -13.01 -1.59
N ASP A 12 13.50 -14.00 -1.43
CA ASP A 12 13.44 -15.00 -0.36
C ASP A 12 14.51 -14.78 0.72
N MET A 13 15.28 -13.69 0.61
CA MET A 13 16.24 -13.27 1.62
C MET A 13 15.57 -12.47 2.74
N ASP A 14 16.10 -12.62 3.95
CA ASP A 14 15.70 -11.81 5.10
C ASP A 14 15.87 -10.32 4.79
N ILE A 15 14.79 -9.54 4.89
CA ILE A 15 14.81 -8.11 4.58
C ILE A 15 15.79 -7.32 5.45
N ASN A 16 16.13 -7.82 6.64
CA ASN A 16 17.07 -7.15 7.53
C ASN A 16 18.48 -7.06 6.93
N GLN A 17 18.81 -7.88 5.93
CA GLN A 17 20.05 -7.75 5.14
C GLN A 17 20.11 -6.45 4.33
N TYR A 18 18.94 -5.84 4.04
CA TYR A 18 18.82 -4.58 3.30
C TYR A 18 18.55 -3.37 4.21
N LEU A 19 18.25 -3.59 5.49
CA LEU A 19 17.88 -2.55 6.48
C LEU A 19 18.97 -2.35 7.53
N THR A 20 20.25 -2.51 7.17
CA THR A 20 21.37 -2.59 8.14
C THR A 20 21.66 -1.28 8.87
N GLU A 21 21.31 -0.13 8.29
CA GLU A 21 21.67 1.19 8.80
C GLU A 21 20.76 1.70 9.93
N SER A 22 19.62 1.06 10.18
CA SER A 22 18.58 1.64 11.04
C SER A 22 18.76 1.40 12.53
N GLY A 23 19.60 0.45 12.97
CA GLY A 23 19.60 -0.03 14.36
C GLY A 23 18.30 -0.75 14.77
N TYR A 24 17.23 -0.58 13.99
CA TYR A 24 15.98 -1.31 14.04
C TYR A 24 16.08 -2.59 13.23
N ARG A 25 15.66 -3.69 13.84
CA ARG A 25 15.47 -5.00 13.20
C ARG A 25 13.98 -5.29 13.16
N ILE A 26 13.47 -5.66 12.00
CA ILE A 26 12.07 -6.11 11.85
C ILE A 26 12.02 -7.61 12.08
N PHE A 27 11.26 -8.05 13.07
CA PHE A 27 11.05 -9.45 13.37
C PHE A 27 9.70 -9.67 14.05
N HIS A 28 9.14 -10.86 13.84
CA HIS A 28 7.94 -11.26 14.53
C HIS A 28 8.25 -11.61 16.00
N PRO A 29 7.64 -10.97 17.01
CA PRO A 29 8.01 -11.15 18.42
C PRO A 29 7.81 -12.59 18.93
N GLN A 30 6.78 -13.28 18.43
CA GLN A 30 6.52 -14.70 18.78
C GLN A 30 7.26 -15.71 17.88
N TYR A 31 7.82 -15.29 16.75
CA TYR A 31 8.56 -16.14 15.81
C TYR A 31 9.91 -15.49 15.43
N PRO A 32 10.78 -15.15 16.39
CA PRO A 32 11.96 -14.32 16.14
C PRO A 32 13.03 -14.99 15.25
N SER A 33 12.98 -16.32 15.12
CA SER A 33 13.85 -17.09 14.21
C SER A 33 13.36 -17.17 12.77
N HIS A 34 12.11 -16.76 12.51
CA HIS A 34 11.56 -16.76 11.16
C HIS A 34 11.95 -15.44 10.48
N SER A 35 12.68 -15.54 9.37
CA SER A 35 12.98 -14.38 8.54
C SER A 35 11.70 -13.84 7.89
N ILE A 36 11.63 -12.52 7.79
CA ILE A 36 10.63 -11.82 6.99
C ILE A 36 11.27 -11.54 5.63
N THR A 37 10.61 -11.93 4.54
CA THR A 37 11.16 -11.80 3.17
C THR A 37 10.35 -10.84 2.31
N LEU A 38 10.95 -10.32 1.23
CA LEU A 38 10.22 -9.49 0.26
C LEU A 38 9.03 -10.24 -0.36
N ARG A 39 9.18 -11.55 -0.60
CA ARG A 39 8.07 -12.39 -1.08
C ARG A 39 6.89 -12.33 -0.11
N GLN A 40 7.14 -12.56 1.18
CA GLN A 40 6.10 -12.55 2.19
C GLN A 40 5.46 -11.16 2.35
N LEU A 41 6.25 -10.08 2.30
CA LEU A 41 5.72 -8.73 2.36
C LEU A 41 4.78 -8.43 1.18
N LEU A 42 5.21 -8.76 -0.03
CA LEU A 42 4.46 -8.49 -1.26
C LEU A 42 3.24 -9.41 -1.41
N SER A 43 3.27 -10.63 -0.88
CA SER A 43 2.12 -11.55 -0.88
C SER A 43 1.24 -11.44 0.36
N HIS A 44 1.43 -10.42 1.20
CA HIS A 44 0.69 -10.23 2.43
C HIS A 44 0.75 -11.41 3.41
N SER A 45 1.84 -12.16 3.39
CA SER A 45 2.03 -13.35 4.23
C SER A 45 3.15 -13.19 5.25
N ALA A 46 3.43 -11.96 5.68
CA ALA A 46 4.44 -11.66 6.70
C ALA A 46 3.89 -11.70 8.14
N SER A 47 2.60 -12.05 8.32
CA SER A 47 1.89 -12.03 9.60
C SER A 47 1.89 -10.65 10.28
N ILE A 48 1.81 -9.58 9.49
CA ILE A 48 1.64 -8.22 10.01
C ILE A 48 0.14 -7.96 10.21
N ALA A 49 -0.25 -7.53 11.40
CA ALA A 49 -1.64 -7.21 11.71
C ALA A 49 -2.03 -5.83 11.17
N VAL A 50 -3.32 -5.62 10.92
CA VAL A 50 -3.88 -4.31 10.56
C VAL A 50 -4.18 -3.53 11.84
N ASN A 51 -3.59 -2.34 11.96
CA ASN A 51 -3.87 -1.40 13.05
C ASN A 51 -4.41 -0.08 12.48
N GLU A 52 -5.62 -0.15 11.95
CA GLU A 52 -6.27 0.93 11.20
C GLU A 52 -6.35 2.23 12.01
N ASN A 53 -6.74 2.18 13.29
CA ASN A 53 -6.81 3.37 14.15
C ASN A 53 -5.46 4.08 14.29
N THR A 54 -4.36 3.32 14.37
CA THR A 54 -3.01 3.89 14.46
C THR A 54 -2.55 4.43 13.12
N GLN A 55 -2.86 3.75 12.00
CA GLN A 55 -2.56 4.28 10.66
C GLN A 55 -3.29 5.60 10.42
N ILE A 56 -4.59 5.64 10.71
CA ILE A 56 -5.45 6.81 10.52
C ILE A 56 -4.98 7.99 11.38
N SER A 57 -4.54 7.76 12.63
CA SER A 57 -4.07 8.84 13.50
C SER A 57 -2.79 9.52 13.00
N LEU A 58 -2.05 8.88 12.09
CA LEU A 58 -0.83 9.42 11.47
C LEU A 58 -1.11 10.24 10.21
N TYR A 59 -2.35 10.28 9.72
CA TYR A 59 -2.72 11.15 8.61
C TYR A 59 -2.65 12.60 9.04
N ASN A 60 -2.12 13.46 8.18
CA ASN A 60 -2.09 14.91 8.42
C ASN A 60 -2.52 15.66 7.17
N THR A 61 -3.09 16.85 7.36
CA THR A 61 -3.47 17.73 6.24
C THR A 61 -2.25 18.11 5.38
N GLY A 62 -2.48 18.25 4.08
CA GLY A 62 -1.47 18.61 3.10
C GLY A 62 -0.27 17.68 3.09
N ASP A 63 0.92 18.27 3.08
CA ASP A 63 2.21 17.56 3.04
C ASP A 63 2.85 17.40 4.44
N THR A 64 2.17 17.84 5.51
CA THR A 64 2.72 17.90 6.87
C THR A 64 3.22 16.56 7.40
N ALA A 65 2.56 15.45 7.05
CA ALA A 65 3.04 14.11 7.45
C ALA A 65 4.49 13.84 6.97
N PHE A 66 4.82 14.27 5.75
CA PHE A 66 6.14 14.06 5.14
C PHE A 66 7.22 14.95 5.75
N GLU A 67 6.84 16.06 6.38
CA GLU A 67 7.74 16.96 7.11
C GLU A 67 8.05 16.43 8.51
N GLN A 68 7.11 15.69 9.10
CA GLN A 68 7.19 15.19 10.48
C GLN A 68 7.89 13.83 10.60
N SER A 69 7.82 12.99 9.57
CA SER A 69 8.38 11.63 9.64
C SER A 69 8.75 11.10 8.26
N THR A 70 9.85 10.36 8.20
CA THR A 70 10.21 9.60 7.00
C THR A 70 9.39 8.30 6.89
N LEU A 71 9.43 7.65 5.73
CA LEU A 71 8.87 6.29 5.55
C LEU A 71 9.43 5.31 6.59
N ALA A 72 10.75 5.39 6.86
CA ALA A 72 11.41 4.53 7.83
C ALA A 72 10.91 4.79 9.27
N ASP A 73 10.82 6.05 9.70
CA ASP A 73 10.39 6.41 11.06
C ASP A 73 8.96 5.92 11.33
N THR A 74 8.07 6.12 10.36
CA THR A 74 6.68 5.64 10.44
C THR A 74 6.63 4.11 10.51
N LEU A 75 7.38 3.41 9.65
CA LEU A 75 7.36 1.94 9.66
C LEU A 75 7.97 1.33 10.92
N PHE A 76 9.05 1.89 11.46
CA PHE A 76 9.64 1.39 12.71
C PHE A 76 8.75 1.66 13.92
N THR A 77 7.92 2.70 13.87
CA THR A 77 6.88 2.94 14.86
C THR A 77 5.77 1.90 14.75
N LEU A 78 5.27 1.63 13.54
CA LEU A 78 4.15 0.71 13.28
C LEU A 78 4.54 -0.77 13.43
N LEU A 79 5.79 -1.14 13.14
CA LEU A 79 6.29 -2.52 13.12
C LEU A 79 7.27 -2.82 14.25
N ASN A 80 7.08 -2.15 15.40
CA ASN A 80 7.83 -2.46 16.61
C ASN A 80 7.47 -3.87 17.15
N SER A 81 8.16 -4.30 18.21
CA SER A 81 7.99 -5.63 18.80
C SER A 81 6.71 -5.81 19.64
N ASN A 82 5.77 -4.86 19.61
CA ASN A 82 4.46 -5.03 20.24
C ASN A 82 3.68 -6.11 19.49
N THR A 83 3.27 -7.17 20.20
CA THR A 83 2.56 -8.32 19.63
C THR A 83 1.24 -7.95 18.96
N LEU A 84 0.62 -6.81 19.29
CA LEU A 84 -0.60 -6.35 18.62
C LEU A 84 -0.39 -5.89 17.17
N ASN A 85 0.85 -5.63 16.76
CA ASN A 85 1.19 -5.27 15.38
C ASN A 85 1.42 -6.53 14.49
N TRP A 86 1.28 -7.72 15.07
CA TRP A 86 1.55 -8.99 14.42
C TRP A 86 0.38 -9.94 14.63
N LEU A 87 0.10 -10.77 13.62
CA LEU A 87 -0.85 -11.86 13.75
C LEU A 87 -0.25 -12.98 14.62
N PRO A 88 -1.05 -13.82 15.27
CA PRO A 88 -0.52 -14.93 16.07
C PRO A 88 0.12 -16.05 15.22
N GLU A 89 -0.05 -16.05 13.90
CA GLU A 89 0.48 -17.05 12.98
C GLU A 89 1.93 -16.78 12.53
N ALA A 90 2.67 -17.86 12.25
CA ALA A 90 4.05 -17.73 11.76
C ALA A 90 4.12 -17.06 10.37
N PRO A 91 5.12 -16.21 10.10
CA PRO A 91 5.34 -15.66 8.76
C PRO A 91 5.37 -16.74 7.68
N GLY A 92 4.60 -16.55 6.63
CA GLY A 92 4.44 -17.46 5.49
C GLY A 92 3.29 -18.47 5.63
N SER A 93 2.64 -18.58 6.78
CA SER A 93 1.59 -19.58 7.01
C SER A 93 0.17 -19.12 6.64
N VAL A 94 -0.08 -17.81 6.68
CA VAL A 94 -1.36 -17.18 6.31
C VAL A 94 -1.11 -15.98 5.40
N SER A 95 -2.14 -15.56 4.65
CA SER A 95 -2.11 -14.30 3.89
C SER A 95 -3.20 -13.37 4.41
N PHE A 96 -2.80 -12.19 4.88
CA PHE A 96 -3.68 -11.18 5.44
C PHE A 96 -3.19 -9.79 5.03
N TYR A 97 -4.08 -9.02 4.38
CA TYR A 97 -3.73 -7.74 3.77
C TYR A 97 -3.03 -6.81 4.75
N SER A 98 -1.95 -6.16 4.29
CA SER A 98 -1.13 -5.27 5.11
C SER A 98 -0.51 -4.15 4.27
N ASN A 99 -0.84 -2.92 4.66
CA ASN A 99 -0.27 -1.69 4.11
C ASN A 99 1.20 -1.55 4.52
N GLU A 100 1.51 -1.85 5.78
CA GLU A 100 2.85 -1.80 6.33
C GLU A 100 3.78 -2.78 5.62
N GLY A 101 3.31 -3.98 5.28
CA GLY A 101 4.09 -4.95 4.52
C GLY A 101 4.51 -4.41 3.15
N SER A 102 3.57 -3.83 2.41
CA SER A 102 3.83 -3.21 1.10
C SER A 102 4.79 -2.01 1.21
N SER A 103 4.58 -1.18 2.23
CA SER A 103 5.42 -0.01 2.52
C SER A 103 6.83 -0.40 2.95
N LEU A 104 6.99 -1.50 3.68
CA LEU A 104 8.30 -2.02 4.07
C LEU A 104 9.08 -2.57 2.87
N ALA A 105 8.40 -3.20 1.91
CA ALA A 105 9.02 -3.60 0.64
C ALA A 105 9.50 -2.37 -0.17
N ALA A 106 8.76 -1.27 -0.13
CA ALA A 106 9.19 0.00 -0.71
C ALA A 106 10.40 0.61 0.03
N LEU A 107 10.47 0.52 1.36
CA LEU A 107 11.64 0.95 2.12
C LEU A 107 12.91 0.17 1.72
N VAL A 108 12.81 -1.13 1.45
CA VAL A 108 13.93 -1.92 0.92
C VAL A 108 14.42 -1.35 -0.43
N VAL A 109 13.52 -0.91 -1.30
CA VAL A 109 13.92 -0.21 -2.54
C VAL A 109 14.70 1.06 -2.22
N GLU A 110 14.24 1.87 -1.26
CA GLU A 110 14.96 3.08 -0.85
C GLU A 110 16.37 2.77 -0.36
N ARG A 111 16.52 1.78 0.53
CA ARG A 111 17.82 1.40 1.08
C ARG A 111 18.79 0.84 0.04
N VAL A 112 18.30 -0.06 -0.82
CA VAL A 112 19.16 -0.69 -1.82
C VAL A 112 19.57 0.29 -2.89
N THR A 113 18.73 1.29 -3.20
CA THR A 113 18.97 2.22 -4.32
C THR A 113 19.52 3.57 -3.90
N ASN A 114 19.39 3.94 -2.62
CA ASN A 114 19.65 5.27 -2.09
C ASN A 114 18.85 6.37 -2.81
N ILE A 115 17.61 6.05 -3.22
CA ILE A 115 16.67 6.93 -3.92
C ILE A 115 15.32 6.76 -3.21
N SER A 116 14.59 7.85 -2.94
CA SER A 116 13.25 7.75 -2.36
C SER A 116 12.32 6.95 -3.27
N PHE A 117 11.37 6.22 -2.70
CA PHE A 117 10.57 5.26 -3.46
C PHE A 117 9.70 5.97 -4.51
N ASP A 118 9.11 7.12 -4.17
CA ASP A 118 8.36 7.96 -5.12
C ASP A 118 9.23 8.42 -6.30
N GLN A 119 10.49 8.80 -6.05
CA GLN A 119 11.42 9.19 -7.10
C GLN A 119 11.84 7.99 -7.95
N TYR A 120 12.07 6.83 -7.34
CA TYR A 120 12.34 5.58 -8.07
C TYR A 120 11.18 5.21 -8.99
N VAL A 121 9.93 5.30 -8.50
CA VAL A 121 8.73 5.06 -9.31
C VAL A 121 8.67 6.04 -10.49
N LYS A 122 8.85 7.34 -10.24
CA LYS A 122 8.86 8.36 -11.31
C LYS A 122 9.94 8.04 -12.36
N ASP A 123 11.18 7.78 -11.95
CA ASP A 123 12.32 7.66 -12.85
C ASP A 123 12.45 6.31 -13.55
N ARG A 124 12.17 5.22 -12.84
CA ARG A 124 12.46 3.85 -13.31
C ARG A 124 11.23 3.11 -13.80
N ILE A 125 10.04 3.60 -13.48
CA ILE A 125 8.77 2.99 -13.90
C ILE A 125 7.99 3.93 -14.82
N LEU A 126 7.65 5.14 -14.36
CA LEU A 126 6.71 6.00 -15.07
C LEU A 126 7.33 6.70 -16.28
N LYS A 127 8.53 7.28 -16.16
CA LYS A 127 9.24 7.90 -17.31
C LYS A 127 9.44 6.92 -18.48
N PRO A 128 9.96 5.69 -18.29
CA PRO A 128 10.10 4.72 -19.39
C PRO A 128 8.79 4.27 -20.03
N LEU A 129 7.66 4.46 -19.33
CA LEU A 129 6.31 4.16 -19.83
C LEU A 129 5.64 5.38 -20.48
N ASN A 130 6.40 6.45 -20.72
CA ASN A 130 5.95 7.71 -21.29
C ASN A 130 4.77 8.32 -20.51
N VAL A 131 4.78 8.17 -19.18
CA VAL A 131 3.90 8.91 -18.28
C VAL A 131 4.53 10.28 -17.99
N ASP A 132 3.74 11.34 -18.10
CA ASP A 132 4.16 12.68 -17.71
C ASP A 132 4.27 12.74 -16.19
N VAL A 133 5.51 12.75 -15.68
CA VAL A 133 5.77 12.71 -14.24
C VAL A 133 5.53 14.04 -13.53
N SER A 134 5.25 15.13 -14.25
CA SER A 134 4.81 16.39 -13.64
C SER A 134 3.34 16.37 -13.20
N ARG A 135 2.59 15.32 -13.59
CA ARG A 135 1.16 15.14 -13.32
C ARG A 135 0.89 13.91 -12.45
N VAL A 136 1.91 13.43 -11.73
CA VAL A 136 1.82 12.30 -10.81
C VAL A 136 2.66 12.58 -9.58
N GLY A 137 2.26 12.05 -8.44
CA GLY A 137 3.00 12.31 -7.21
C GLY A 137 2.29 11.85 -5.97
N VAL A 138 2.98 11.99 -4.85
CA VAL A 138 2.48 11.66 -3.52
C VAL A 138 2.23 12.93 -2.73
N ARG A 139 3.06 13.95 -2.92
CA ARG A 139 2.98 15.23 -2.22
C ARG A 139 2.17 16.21 -3.06
N LEU A 140 1.46 17.13 -2.43
CA LEU A 140 0.83 18.26 -3.12
C LEU A 140 1.87 19.17 -3.76
N ALA A 141 3.06 19.27 -3.18
CA ALA A 141 4.21 19.96 -3.76
C ALA A 141 4.72 19.33 -5.08
N ASP A 142 4.37 18.07 -5.39
CA ASP A 142 4.73 17.44 -6.67
C ASP A 142 3.98 18.05 -7.87
N PHE A 143 2.86 18.75 -7.62
CA PHE A 143 1.96 19.25 -8.65
C PHE A 143 2.13 20.76 -8.83
N PRO A 144 2.56 21.24 -10.02
CA PRO A 144 2.68 22.67 -10.30
C PRO A 144 1.34 23.41 -10.21
N ASN A 145 0.24 22.74 -10.59
CA ASN A 145 -1.11 23.26 -10.51
C ASN A 145 -1.99 22.32 -9.68
N ARG A 146 -2.27 22.70 -8.43
CA ARG A 146 -3.06 21.90 -7.50
C ARG A 146 -4.55 21.87 -7.84
N GLU A 147 -5.05 22.80 -8.66
CA GLU A 147 -6.44 22.82 -9.12
C GLU A 147 -6.76 21.66 -10.09
N GLU A 148 -5.74 20.98 -10.61
CA GLU A 148 -5.93 19.74 -11.39
C GLU A 148 -6.22 18.50 -10.53
N LEU A 149 -6.04 18.60 -9.21
CA LEU A 149 -6.31 17.51 -8.30
C LEU A 149 -7.81 17.42 -7.98
N VAL A 150 -8.34 16.20 -8.04
CA VAL A 150 -9.72 15.93 -7.66
C VAL A 150 -9.85 15.95 -6.14
N LYS A 151 -10.77 16.77 -5.63
CA LYS A 151 -11.10 16.86 -4.20
C LYS A 151 -11.69 15.56 -3.68
N HIS A 152 -11.42 15.24 -2.42
CA HIS A 152 -11.93 14.04 -1.77
C HIS A 152 -13.25 14.35 -1.06
N TYR A 153 -14.19 13.41 -1.15
CA TYR A 153 -15.48 13.50 -0.50
C TYR A 153 -15.90 12.14 0.05
N ALA A 154 -16.49 12.15 1.24
CA ALA A 154 -17.08 10.96 1.84
C ALA A 154 -18.59 11.15 2.05
N TYR A 155 -19.34 10.07 1.88
CA TYR A 155 -20.78 10.05 2.15
C TYR A 155 -21.03 9.59 3.59
N ALA A 156 -21.69 10.43 4.38
CA ALA A 156 -22.14 10.17 5.73
C ALA A 156 -23.68 10.18 5.76
N PRO A 157 -24.35 9.01 5.71
CA PRO A 157 -25.81 8.93 5.50
C PRO A 157 -26.65 9.48 6.66
N ASN A 158 -26.05 9.64 7.84
CA ASN A 158 -26.72 10.17 9.04
C ASN A 158 -25.72 10.85 9.98
N THR A 159 -26.24 11.50 11.02
CA THR A 159 -25.45 12.24 12.02
C THR A 159 -24.47 11.35 12.79
N SER A 160 -24.79 10.07 13.00
CA SER A 160 -23.87 9.15 13.68
C SER A 160 -22.61 8.94 12.84
N ASN A 161 -22.78 8.60 11.56
CA ASN A 161 -21.65 8.41 10.65
C ASN A 161 -20.82 9.69 10.50
N LEU A 162 -21.48 10.85 10.44
CA LEU A 162 -20.79 12.13 10.45
C LEU A 162 -19.89 12.29 11.69
N ASN A 163 -20.43 12.01 12.88
CA ASN A 163 -19.67 12.11 14.13
C ASN A 163 -18.51 11.11 14.19
N ASP A 164 -18.68 9.92 13.61
CA ASP A 164 -17.61 8.92 13.53
C ASP A 164 -16.42 9.44 12.70
N TRP A 165 -16.68 10.02 11.53
CA TRP A 165 -15.65 10.66 10.70
C TRP A 165 -14.87 11.73 11.46
N LEU A 166 -15.59 12.65 12.12
CA LEU A 166 -14.98 13.75 12.88
C LEU A 166 -14.19 13.26 14.11
N LYS A 167 -14.61 12.14 14.70
CA LYS A 167 -13.95 11.54 15.87
C LYS A 167 -12.72 10.71 15.50
N ILE A 168 -12.75 10.01 14.37
CA ILE A 168 -11.68 9.12 13.93
C ILE A 168 -10.52 9.91 13.29
N MET A 169 -10.82 11.02 12.61
CA MET A 169 -9.82 11.88 11.94
C MET A 169 -9.94 13.37 12.32
N PRO A 170 -9.90 13.72 13.62
CA PRO A 170 -10.04 15.11 14.05
C PRO A 170 -8.95 16.02 13.48
N GLN A 171 -7.77 15.47 13.21
CA GLN A 171 -6.62 16.19 12.69
C GLN A 171 -6.73 16.57 11.20
N LEU A 172 -7.69 15.99 10.46
CA LEU A 172 -7.87 16.30 9.04
C LEU A 172 -8.80 17.50 8.81
N ASN A 173 -9.43 18.07 9.84
CA ASN A 173 -10.38 19.19 9.71
C ASN A 173 -11.47 18.94 8.66
N ILE A 174 -12.06 17.74 8.67
CA ILE A 174 -13.14 17.34 7.77
C ILE A 174 -14.37 18.23 8.04
N ILE A 175 -15.00 18.74 6.98
CA ILE A 175 -16.16 19.64 7.09
C ILE A 175 -17.37 19.13 6.30
N PRO A 176 -18.60 19.25 6.82
CA PRO A 176 -19.81 18.95 6.05
C PRO A 176 -20.02 19.95 4.90
N LEU A 177 -20.56 19.48 3.78
CA LEU A 177 -21.03 20.34 2.68
C LEU A 177 -22.44 20.88 3.00
N LEU A 178 -22.49 21.90 3.84
CA LEU A 178 -23.72 22.41 4.46
C LEU A 178 -24.73 23.03 3.47
N ASP A 179 -24.31 23.44 2.28
CA ASP A 179 -25.14 24.28 1.41
C ASP A 179 -25.95 23.51 0.34
N SER A 180 -25.62 22.24 0.07
CA SER A 180 -26.30 21.48 -1.00
C SER A 180 -26.39 19.97 -0.75
N PHE A 181 -25.54 19.43 0.14
CA PHE A 181 -25.39 17.99 0.33
C PHE A 181 -25.01 17.70 1.80
N PRO A 182 -25.95 17.83 2.76
CA PRO A 182 -25.66 17.75 4.19
C PRO A 182 -25.13 16.38 4.65
N THR A 183 -25.26 15.35 3.81
CA THR A 183 -24.73 13.99 4.02
C THR A 183 -23.37 13.77 3.36
N TRP A 184 -22.75 14.80 2.79
CA TRP A 184 -21.43 14.69 2.16
C TRP A 184 -20.42 15.53 2.93
N LEU A 185 -19.23 14.96 3.09
CA LEU A 185 -18.10 15.55 3.78
C LEU A 185 -17.04 15.92 2.77
N TYR A 186 -16.48 17.12 2.87
CA TYR A 186 -15.23 17.45 2.20
C TYR A 186 -14.07 17.02 3.07
N ILE A 187 -13.19 16.19 2.49
CA ILE A 187 -11.96 15.75 3.13
C ILE A 187 -10.81 16.55 2.52
N PRO A 188 -10.12 17.39 3.31
CA PRO A 188 -8.93 18.08 2.83
C PRO A 188 -7.90 17.10 2.31
N PHE A 189 -7.11 17.53 1.32
CA PHE A 189 -5.96 16.74 0.91
C PHE A 189 -5.08 16.45 2.13
N PHE A 190 -4.61 15.21 2.21
CA PHE A 190 -3.81 14.73 3.32
C PHE A 190 -2.61 13.92 2.82
N GLY A 191 -1.67 13.71 3.73
CA GLY A 191 -0.46 12.92 3.57
C GLY A 191 -0.30 11.89 4.68
N PHE A 192 0.52 10.89 4.41
CA PHE A 192 0.87 9.79 5.31
C PHE A 192 2.22 9.22 4.86
N SER A 193 3.19 9.13 5.76
CA SER A 193 4.57 8.77 5.36
C SER A 193 4.75 7.30 4.97
N ALA A 194 3.84 6.40 5.35
CA ALA A 194 3.73 5.06 4.72
C ALA A 194 2.85 5.08 3.46
N TYR A 195 3.07 6.11 2.62
CA TYR A 195 2.39 6.35 1.35
C TYR A 195 2.50 5.24 0.28
N PRO A 196 3.52 4.34 0.25
CA PRO A 196 3.58 3.33 -0.80
C PRO A 196 2.38 2.38 -0.80
N ALA A 197 1.65 2.29 0.32
CA ALA A 197 0.42 1.50 0.44
C ALA A 197 -0.85 2.22 -0.07
N GLY A 198 -0.81 3.53 -0.27
CA GLY A 198 -1.94 4.34 -0.71
C GLY A 198 -1.60 5.80 -0.52
N LEU A 199 -1.72 6.60 -1.58
CA LEU A 199 -1.56 8.08 -1.68
C LEU A 199 -0.92 8.53 -3.00
N PHE A 200 -0.42 7.60 -3.82
CA PHE A 200 0.11 7.94 -5.14
C PHE A 200 -1.03 8.42 -6.06
N ARG A 201 -0.98 9.68 -6.46
CA ARG A 201 -1.98 10.34 -7.30
C ARG A 201 -1.56 10.29 -8.76
N MET A 202 -2.46 9.81 -9.62
CA MET A 202 -2.32 9.85 -11.07
C MET A 202 -3.67 9.74 -11.77
N SER A 203 -3.74 10.17 -13.03
CA SER A 203 -4.93 9.97 -13.86
C SER A 203 -5.12 8.50 -14.27
N ALA A 204 -6.36 8.11 -14.58
CA ALA A 204 -6.65 6.79 -15.16
C ALA A 204 -5.89 6.55 -16.48
N SER A 205 -5.68 7.60 -17.28
CA SER A 205 -4.87 7.52 -18.51
C SER A 205 -3.41 7.18 -18.22
N SER A 206 -2.81 7.82 -17.21
CA SER A 206 -1.44 7.49 -16.76
C SER A 206 -1.36 6.07 -16.21
N LEU A 207 -2.33 5.66 -15.37
CA LEU A 207 -2.40 4.30 -14.84
C LEU A 207 -2.52 3.25 -15.97
N SER A 208 -3.30 3.54 -17.02
CA SER A 208 -3.46 2.63 -18.16
C SER A 208 -2.13 2.31 -18.86
N LYS A 209 -1.20 3.27 -18.93
CA LYS A 209 0.14 3.04 -19.50
C LYS A 209 0.95 2.05 -18.66
N PHE A 210 0.84 2.12 -17.33
CA PHE A 210 1.40 1.15 -16.42
C PHE A 210 0.76 -0.24 -16.58
N LEU A 211 -0.57 -0.32 -16.65
CA LEU A 211 -1.27 -1.60 -16.84
C LEU A 211 -0.94 -2.26 -18.20
N ARG A 212 -0.74 -1.46 -19.26
CA ARG A 212 -0.32 -1.96 -20.58
C ARG A 212 1.02 -2.70 -20.55
N MET A 213 1.93 -2.34 -19.64
CA MET A 213 3.20 -3.06 -19.46
C MET A 213 2.95 -4.53 -19.05
N PHE A 214 1.98 -4.79 -18.16
CA PHE A 214 1.60 -6.15 -17.77
C PHE A 214 0.96 -6.95 -18.89
N ILE A 215 0.14 -6.30 -19.72
CA ILE A 215 -0.46 -6.90 -20.93
C ILE A 215 0.65 -7.24 -21.94
N ASN A 216 1.64 -6.37 -22.07
CA ASN A 216 2.79 -6.54 -22.95
C ASN A 216 3.94 -7.34 -22.31
N LYS A 217 3.61 -8.27 -21.40
CA LYS A 217 4.56 -9.21 -20.79
C LYS A 217 5.82 -8.55 -20.19
N GLY A 218 5.70 -7.34 -19.66
CA GLY A 218 6.77 -6.66 -18.93
C GLY A 218 7.44 -5.53 -19.71
N PHE A 219 7.34 -5.52 -21.04
CA PHE A 219 8.04 -4.54 -21.86
C PHE A 219 7.52 -3.11 -21.63
N PRO A 220 8.40 -2.09 -21.55
CA PRO A 220 9.84 -2.15 -21.77
C PRO A 220 10.70 -2.34 -20.51
N ILE A 221 10.09 -2.47 -19.32
CA ILE A 221 10.82 -2.28 -18.05
C ILE A 221 11.06 -3.56 -17.21
N LEU A 222 10.41 -4.66 -17.57
CA LEU A 222 10.53 -5.97 -16.91
C LEU A 222 10.54 -7.09 -17.95
N SER A 223 11.12 -8.23 -17.58
CA SER A 223 11.00 -9.46 -18.37
C SER A 223 9.64 -10.14 -18.19
N ALA A 224 9.28 -10.99 -19.16
CA ALA A 224 8.10 -11.85 -19.05
C ALA A 224 8.18 -12.80 -17.85
N ARG A 225 9.39 -13.21 -17.44
CA ARG A 225 9.61 -14.03 -16.25
C ARG A 225 9.22 -13.27 -14.98
N SER A 226 9.61 -12.00 -14.85
CA SER A 226 9.19 -11.19 -13.70
C SER A 226 7.69 -10.95 -13.66
N ILE A 227 7.03 -10.80 -14.81
CA ILE A 227 5.57 -10.72 -14.86
C ILE A 227 4.92 -12.02 -14.42
N LEU A 228 5.48 -13.18 -14.81
CA LEU A 228 5.00 -14.46 -14.32
C LEU A 228 5.19 -14.58 -12.81
N GLU A 229 6.35 -14.21 -12.29
CA GLU A 229 6.65 -14.22 -10.85
C GLU A 229 5.67 -13.37 -10.04
N ILE A 230 5.34 -12.15 -10.52
CA ILE A 230 4.35 -11.28 -9.88
C ILE A 230 2.97 -11.93 -9.84
N LYS A 231 2.60 -12.65 -10.91
CA LYS A 231 1.29 -13.27 -11.09
C LYS A 231 1.14 -14.59 -10.34
N THR A 232 2.23 -15.29 -10.04
CA THR A 232 2.21 -16.58 -9.34
C THR A 232 1.65 -16.38 -7.94
N ILE A 233 0.62 -17.16 -7.60
CA ILE A 233 0.04 -17.17 -6.26
C ILE A 233 1.05 -17.79 -5.29
N VAL A 234 1.33 -17.09 -4.18
CA VAL A 234 2.34 -17.50 -3.20
C VAL A 234 1.75 -18.42 -2.11
N GLY A 235 0.42 -18.41 -1.91
CA GLY A 235 -0.27 -19.33 -1.00
C GLY A 235 -1.78 -19.32 -1.21
N ALA A 236 -2.47 -20.37 -0.74
CA ALA A 236 -3.92 -20.31 -0.59
C ALA A 236 -4.22 -19.26 0.47
N GLY A 237 -5.03 -18.25 0.16
CA GLY A 237 -5.45 -17.20 1.09
C GLY A 237 -6.28 -17.77 2.22
N LEU A 238 -5.63 -18.48 3.15
CA LEU A 238 -6.20 -18.88 4.42
C LEU A 238 -6.32 -17.60 5.24
N ILE A 239 -7.45 -16.91 5.04
CA ILE A 239 -7.94 -15.93 6.00
C ILE A 239 -8.41 -16.77 7.20
N PRO A 240 -7.79 -16.64 8.39
CA PRO A 240 -8.23 -17.37 9.57
C PRO A 240 -9.73 -17.19 9.83
N ASP A 241 -10.42 -18.24 10.25
CA ASP A 241 -11.89 -18.23 10.39
C ASP A 241 -12.42 -17.14 11.35
N TYR A 242 -11.60 -16.70 12.31
CA TYR A 242 -11.96 -15.60 13.22
C TYR A 242 -11.90 -14.20 12.57
N ILE A 243 -11.33 -14.09 11.37
CA ILE A 243 -11.22 -12.87 10.56
C ILE A 243 -12.29 -12.82 9.45
N GLN A 244 -12.87 -13.97 9.06
CA GLN A 244 -13.97 -14.00 8.07
C GLN A 244 -15.20 -13.19 8.52
N ASN A 245 -15.40 -13.01 9.83
CA ASN A 245 -16.51 -12.21 10.37
C ASN A 245 -16.21 -10.70 10.47
N THR A 246 -15.00 -10.25 10.11
CA THR A 246 -14.63 -8.82 10.18
C THR A 246 -14.39 -8.18 8.82
N SER A 247 -14.17 -8.97 7.76
CA SER A 247 -14.08 -8.45 6.39
C SER A 247 -15.47 -8.28 5.79
N ASN A 248 -16.17 -7.21 6.19
CA ASN A 248 -17.14 -6.57 5.30
C ASN A 248 -16.37 -5.81 4.21
N ASP A 249 -15.46 -6.48 3.49
CA ASP A 249 -14.85 -5.88 2.32
C ASP A 249 -16.00 -5.59 1.36
N ALA A 250 -16.23 -4.31 1.13
CA ALA A 250 -17.41 -3.73 0.48
C ALA A 250 -17.64 -4.20 -0.97
N ASP A 251 -16.82 -5.12 -1.47
CA ASP A 251 -16.81 -5.58 -2.85
C ASP A 251 -17.35 -7.02 -3.03
N GLY A 252 -17.67 -7.74 -1.95
CA GLY A 252 -18.30 -9.07 -2.05
C GLY A 252 -17.48 -10.09 -2.85
N ILE A 253 -16.14 -9.94 -2.89
CA ILE A 253 -15.24 -10.83 -3.63
C ILE A 253 -14.86 -12.01 -2.73
N PRO A 254 -15.33 -13.24 -3.01
CA PRO A 254 -14.95 -14.41 -2.21
C PRO A 254 -13.52 -14.82 -2.51
N SER A 255 -12.71 -15.02 -1.47
CA SER A 255 -11.34 -15.57 -1.48
C SER A 255 -10.32 -14.80 -2.34
N LEU A 256 -9.59 -13.88 -1.71
CA LEU A 256 -8.45 -13.20 -2.32
C LEU A 256 -7.22 -14.12 -2.34
N PHE A 257 -6.72 -14.43 -3.54
CA PHE A 257 -5.43 -15.11 -3.71
C PHE A 257 -4.37 -14.09 -4.13
N PHE A 258 -3.32 -13.95 -3.32
CA PHE A 258 -2.27 -12.97 -3.58
C PHE A 258 -1.12 -13.55 -4.40
N GLY A 259 -0.76 -12.83 -5.47
CA GLY A 259 0.60 -12.85 -6.04
C GLY A 259 1.48 -11.83 -5.32
N LEU A 260 2.45 -11.22 -6.01
CA LEU A 260 3.29 -10.17 -5.42
C LEU A 260 2.65 -8.79 -5.63
N SER A 261 1.91 -8.30 -4.62
CA SER A 261 1.12 -7.05 -4.60
C SER A 261 0.00 -6.99 -5.63
N TRP A 262 -0.43 -8.14 -6.14
CA TRP A 262 -1.59 -8.28 -7.02
C TRP A 262 -2.48 -9.36 -6.43
N TYR A 263 -3.80 -9.15 -6.46
CA TYR A 263 -4.74 -10.20 -6.10
C TYR A 263 -5.42 -10.76 -7.34
N TRP A 264 -5.75 -12.04 -7.25
CA TRP A 264 -6.62 -12.74 -8.17
C TRP A 264 -8.01 -12.82 -7.59
N ALA A 265 -9.00 -12.61 -8.44
CA ALA A 265 -10.38 -12.86 -8.12
C ALA A 265 -11.08 -13.59 -9.26
N THR A 266 -12.08 -14.36 -8.89
CA THR A 266 -12.84 -15.21 -9.81
C THR A 266 -14.26 -14.70 -9.85
N LEU A 267 -14.72 -14.32 -11.04
CA LEU A 267 -16.09 -13.89 -11.27
C LEU A 267 -17.03 -15.10 -11.21
N SER A 268 -18.33 -14.82 -11.05
CA SER A 268 -19.38 -15.85 -11.04
C SER A 268 -19.43 -16.70 -12.32
N ASP A 269 -18.92 -16.18 -13.44
CA ASP A 269 -18.81 -16.90 -14.72
C ASP A 269 -17.51 -17.72 -14.88
N GLY A 270 -16.70 -17.81 -13.82
CA GLY A 270 -15.44 -18.56 -13.80
C GLY A 270 -14.25 -17.84 -14.41
N ARG A 271 -14.42 -16.64 -14.99
CA ARG A 271 -13.28 -15.84 -15.46
C ARG A 271 -12.47 -15.36 -14.27
N ARG A 272 -11.14 -15.45 -14.41
CA ARG A 272 -10.20 -14.92 -13.42
C ARG A 272 -9.63 -13.59 -13.90
N TYR A 273 -9.63 -12.60 -13.03
CA TYR A 273 -8.94 -11.34 -13.23
C TYR A 273 -7.84 -11.18 -12.20
N ILE A 274 -6.80 -10.45 -12.60
CA ILE A 274 -5.73 -10.03 -11.72
C ILE A 274 -5.77 -8.50 -11.66
N GLY A 275 -5.71 -7.97 -10.45
CA GLY A 275 -5.87 -6.54 -10.22
C GLY A 275 -5.32 -6.08 -8.89
N HIS A 276 -5.55 -4.80 -8.65
CA HIS A 276 -5.49 -4.17 -7.35
C HIS A 276 -6.59 -3.11 -7.31
N SER A 277 -7.23 -2.93 -6.16
CA SER A 277 -8.19 -1.87 -5.89
C SER A 277 -7.65 -0.99 -4.76
N GLY A 278 -8.24 0.17 -4.55
CA GLY A 278 -7.83 1.04 -3.46
C GLY A 278 -8.87 2.09 -3.20
N SER A 279 -9.04 2.39 -1.92
CA SER A 279 -9.77 3.54 -1.42
C SER A 279 -8.86 4.26 -0.45
N LEU A 280 -8.90 5.58 -0.49
CA LEU A 280 -8.48 6.40 0.62
C LEU A 280 -9.75 6.76 1.42
N PRO A 281 -9.63 7.11 2.72
CA PRO A 281 -10.72 7.73 3.43
C PRO A 281 -11.33 8.89 2.64
#